data_AF-A0A2H9PZQ1-F1
#
_entry.id   AF-A0A2H9PZQ1-F1
#
_cell.length_a   1.000
_cell.length_b   1.000
_cell.length_c   1.000
_cell.angle_alpha   90.00
_cell.angle_beta   90.00
_cell.angle_gamma   90.00
#
_symmetry.space_group_name_H-M   'P 1'
#
loop_
_entity.id
_entity.type
_entity.pdbx_description
1 polymer ?
#
loop_
_entity_poly.entity_id
_entity_poly.type
_entity_poly.pdbx_seq_one_letter_code
_entity_poly.pdbx_strand_id
1 'polypeptide(L)'
;MLKSKRGSIEVGFLIGIAIFMLIAVIIILFWNRIPWFSVIDKEACHNSVLARGGVDLGFIKGTQQKIPLRCKTSETTIATKDDAQIKRIIANEMYDCWWMLGEGKVDFIGDSGWKNWGIPVAGASQAVCVICSTIKFDEKSKGKEIELLKYFEENNIPGGDITYLEYFSGGTETKLEPQLRLEKVDTNKDYAVIFLGMKGGNVGEMFARWGFGAVTSAGPAAGFTIKMLLKVGLKTITKVGGWVTFALAVAELGGHITNLIIDSNTASIYCDGNQGGCYALILTPLDAEGLQQNCQNIASIP
;
A
#
# COMPACT_ATOMS: atom_id res chain seq x y z
N MET A 1 -76.81 -8.91 31.51
CA MET A 1 -76.50 -8.36 30.18
C MET A 1 -75.09 -7.79 30.18
N LEU A 2 -74.10 -8.50 29.64
CA LEU A 2 -72.72 -8.04 29.52
C LEU A 2 -72.50 -7.55 28.08
N LYS A 3 -72.45 -6.22 27.92
CA LYS A 3 -72.28 -5.55 26.61
C LYS A 3 -70.81 -5.66 26.19
N SER A 4 -70.52 -6.63 25.33
CA SER A 4 -69.19 -6.88 24.77
C SER A 4 -68.75 -5.69 23.90
N LYS A 5 -67.80 -4.88 24.40
CA LYS A 5 -67.02 -3.93 23.58
C LYS A 5 -65.91 -4.70 22.86
N ARG A 6 -66.24 -5.37 21.75
CA ARG A 6 -65.22 -5.92 20.85
C ARG A 6 -64.90 -4.89 19.76
N GLY A 7 -63.62 -4.58 19.63
CA GLY A 7 -63.04 -4.28 18.32
C GLY A 7 -62.86 -2.82 17.91
N SER A 8 -62.49 -1.90 18.83
CA SER A 8 -61.74 -0.72 18.40
C SER A 8 -60.25 -1.03 18.56
N ILE A 9 -59.68 -1.76 17.61
CA ILE A 9 -58.24 -1.60 17.37
C ILE A 9 -58.10 -0.12 17.06
N GLU A 10 -57.41 0.62 17.93
CA GLU A 10 -57.17 2.04 17.71
C GLU A 10 -56.54 2.17 16.33
N VAL A 11 -57.19 2.91 15.44
CA VAL A 11 -56.71 3.16 14.06
C VAL A 11 -55.25 3.63 14.07
N GLY A 12 -54.81 4.28 15.16
CA GLY A 12 -53.42 4.65 15.42
C GLY A 12 -52.43 3.46 15.41
N PHE A 13 -52.80 2.30 15.93
CA PHE A 13 -51.95 1.10 15.90
C PHE A 13 -51.75 0.59 14.47
N LEU A 14 -52.80 0.62 13.64
CA LEU A 14 -52.72 0.19 12.25
C LEU A 14 -51.86 1.14 11.40
N ILE A 15 -51.99 2.46 11.62
CA ILE A 15 -51.13 3.47 10.98
C ILE A 15 -49.67 3.28 11.42
N GLY A 16 -49.43 3.02 12.71
CA GLY A 16 -48.09 2.76 13.24
C GLY A 16 -47.39 1.58 12.56
N ILE A 17 -48.11 0.45 12.38
CA ILE A 17 -47.58 -0.72 11.67
C ILE A 17 -47.27 -0.39 10.20
N ALA A 18 -48.14 0.36 9.51
CA ALA A 18 -47.91 0.73 8.12
C ALA A 18 -46.64 1.58 7.95
N ILE A 19 -46.40 2.55 8.84
CA ILE A 19 -45.19 3.38 8.85
C ILE A 19 -43.95 2.53 9.14
N PHE A 20 -44.01 1.63 10.12
CA PHE A 20 -42.91 0.74 10.45
C PHE A 20 -42.52 -0.16 9.26
N MET A 21 -43.51 -0.74 8.57
CA MET A 21 -43.26 -1.54 7.36
C MET A 21 -42.61 -0.69 6.26
N LEU A 22 -43.06 0.55 6.07
CA LEU A 22 -42.48 1.46 5.07
C LEU A 22 -41.01 1.78 5.39
N ILE A 23 -40.68 2.06 6.66
CA ILE A 23 -39.30 2.30 7.09
C ILE A 23 -38.45 1.04 6.92
N ALA A 24 -38.95 -0.14 7.30
CA ALA A 24 -38.23 -1.39 7.15
C ALA A 24 -37.91 -1.69 5.68
N VAL A 25 -38.85 -1.43 4.76
CA VAL A 25 -38.62 -1.57 3.31
C VAL A 25 -37.52 -0.61 2.84
N ILE A 26 -37.56 0.66 3.26
CA ILE A 26 -36.50 1.62 2.92
C ILE A 26 -35.15 1.14 3.45
N ILE A 27 -35.06 0.67 4.70
CA ILE A 27 -33.81 0.16 5.28
C ILE A 27 -33.31 -1.05 4.48
N ILE A 28 -34.16 -2.00 4.12
CA ILE A 28 -33.76 -3.19 3.32
C ILE A 28 -33.23 -2.77 1.94
N LEU A 29 -33.87 -1.79 1.29
CA LEU A 29 -33.42 -1.25 0.00
C LEU A 29 -32.05 -0.58 0.12
N PHE A 30 -31.81 0.17 1.19
CA PHE A 30 -30.51 0.78 1.46
C PHE A 30 -29.45 -0.26 1.86
N TRP A 31 -29.81 -1.27 2.64
CA TRP A 31 -28.87 -2.30 3.10
C TRP A 31 -28.29 -3.11 1.94
N ASN A 32 -29.12 -3.42 0.94
CA ASN A 32 -28.70 -4.15 -0.26
C ASN A 32 -27.85 -3.32 -1.24
N ARG A 33 -27.77 -1.99 -1.05
CA ARG A 33 -27.02 -1.07 -1.94
C ARG A 33 -25.60 -0.79 -1.45
N ILE A 34 -25.29 -1.04 -0.18
CA ILE A 34 -24.00 -0.68 0.41
C ILE A 34 -23.08 -1.93 0.40
N PRO A 35 -21.85 -1.84 -0.13
CA PRO A 35 -20.89 -2.94 -0.12
C PRO A 35 -20.23 -3.11 1.26
N TRP A 36 -21.01 -3.49 2.28
CA TRP A 36 -20.54 -3.58 3.67
C TRP A 36 -19.35 -4.53 3.86
N PHE A 37 -19.28 -5.61 3.08
CA PHE A 37 -18.29 -6.67 3.30
C PHE A 37 -16.85 -6.25 3.00
N SER A 38 -16.62 -5.40 1.98
CA SER A 38 -15.25 -5.00 1.63
C SER A 38 -14.63 -4.05 2.65
N VAL A 39 -15.42 -3.14 3.22
CA VAL A 39 -14.95 -2.20 4.26
C VAL A 39 -14.64 -2.95 5.56
N ILE A 40 -15.50 -3.88 5.96
CA ILE A 40 -15.32 -4.69 7.17
C ILE A 40 -14.03 -5.53 7.07
N ASP A 41 -13.76 -6.14 5.91
CA ASP A 41 -12.55 -6.94 5.71
C ASP A 41 -11.27 -6.07 5.79
N LYS A 42 -11.31 -4.83 5.26
CA LYS A 42 -10.16 -3.89 5.32
C LYS A 42 -9.89 -3.41 6.74
N GLU A 43 -10.92 -3.01 7.48
CA GLU A 43 -10.78 -2.60 8.88
C GLU A 43 -10.37 -3.78 9.78
N ALA A 44 -10.90 -4.98 9.54
CA ALA A 44 -10.51 -6.18 10.28
C ALA A 44 -9.04 -6.53 10.00
N CYS A 45 -8.58 -6.41 8.75
CA CYS A 45 -7.17 -6.56 8.39
C CYS A 45 -6.31 -5.55 9.14
N HIS A 46 -6.61 -4.25 9.05
CA HIS A 46 -5.87 -3.18 9.71
C HIS A 46 -5.78 -3.40 11.22
N ASN A 47 -6.90 -3.66 11.87
CA ASN A 47 -6.93 -3.94 13.30
C ASN A 47 -6.15 -5.21 13.67
N SER A 48 -6.15 -6.24 12.82
CA SER A 48 -5.35 -7.45 13.04
C SER A 48 -3.84 -7.20 12.88
N VAL A 49 -3.45 -6.34 11.94
CA VAL A 49 -2.06 -5.88 11.74
C VAL A 49 -1.58 -5.09 12.94
N LEU A 50 -2.35 -4.08 13.37
CA LEU A 50 -2.04 -3.28 14.56
C LEU A 50 -2.00 -4.14 15.82
N ALA A 51 -2.98 -5.03 16.00
CA ALA A 51 -3.01 -5.93 17.14
C ALA A 51 -1.82 -6.88 17.13
N ARG A 52 -1.32 -7.30 15.97
CA ARG A 52 -0.17 -8.21 15.87
C ARG A 52 1.17 -7.50 16.07
N GLY A 53 1.37 -6.33 15.48
CA GLY A 53 2.62 -5.57 15.61
C GLY A 53 2.71 -4.70 16.88
N GLY A 54 1.58 -4.32 17.48
CA GLY A 54 1.52 -3.48 18.69
C GLY A 54 1.76 -4.23 20.01
N VAL A 55 1.82 -5.57 20.01
CA VAL A 55 2.12 -6.34 21.24
C VAL A 55 3.62 -6.43 21.49
N ASP A 56 4.33 -5.30 21.65
CA ASP A 56 5.58 -5.31 22.43
C ASP A 56 5.29 -4.78 23.83
N LEU A 57 4.49 -5.53 24.59
CA LEU A 57 4.07 -5.12 25.92
C LEU A 57 5.19 -5.14 26.97
N GLY A 58 6.47 -5.29 26.58
CA GLY A 58 7.66 -5.22 27.46
C GLY A 58 7.77 -6.34 28.51
N PHE A 59 6.64 -6.86 28.99
CA PHE A 59 6.50 -7.87 30.04
C PHE A 59 6.27 -9.28 29.48
N ILE A 60 5.87 -9.41 28.20
CA ILE A 60 5.68 -10.70 27.53
C ILE A 60 6.48 -10.73 26.23
N LYS A 61 7.81 -10.78 26.34
CA LYS A 61 8.68 -11.08 25.21
C LYS A 61 8.43 -12.52 24.79
N GLY A 62 7.69 -12.72 23.70
CA GLY A 62 7.50 -14.05 23.08
C GLY A 62 6.08 -14.45 22.68
N THR A 63 5.04 -13.65 22.95
CA THR A 63 3.65 -13.98 22.55
C THR A 63 3.14 -13.25 21.30
N GLN A 64 3.98 -12.51 20.58
CA GLN A 64 3.60 -11.79 19.35
C GLN A 64 3.04 -12.67 18.23
N GLN A 65 3.11 -14.01 18.35
CA GLN A 65 2.94 -14.91 17.21
C GLN A 65 1.56 -15.56 17.02
N LYS A 66 0.52 -15.18 17.77
CA LYS A 66 -0.75 -15.93 17.70
C LYS A 66 -2.01 -15.16 17.31
N ILE A 67 -1.91 -13.89 16.93
CA ILE A 67 -3.07 -13.20 16.35
C ILE A 67 -3.11 -13.50 14.85
N PRO A 68 -4.12 -14.24 14.36
CA PRO A 68 -4.25 -14.52 12.93
C PRO A 68 -4.55 -13.21 12.20
N LEU A 69 -3.82 -12.98 11.11
CA LEU A 69 -4.14 -11.88 10.20
C LEU A 69 -5.50 -12.16 9.57
N ARG A 70 -6.34 -11.12 9.47
CA ARG A 70 -7.67 -11.20 8.83
C ARG A 70 -7.68 -10.48 7.48
N CYS A 71 -6.53 -10.44 6.83
CA CYS A 71 -6.37 -9.77 5.54
C CYS A 71 -6.72 -10.73 4.42
N LYS A 72 -7.69 -10.35 3.60
CA LYS A 72 -8.05 -11.07 2.38
C LYS A 72 -7.62 -10.25 1.17
N THR A 73 -7.12 -10.92 0.13
CA THR A 73 -6.86 -10.27 -1.14
C THR A 73 -8.17 -9.85 -1.79
N SER A 74 -8.34 -8.56 -2.11
CA SER A 74 -9.51 -8.08 -2.86
C SER A 74 -9.33 -8.27 -4.36
N GLU A 75 -10.41 -8.67 -5.05
CA GLU A 75 -10.45 -8.64 -6.51
C GLU A 75 -11.30 -7.46 -6.98
N THR A 76 -10.67 -6.53 -7.71
CA THR A 76 -11.34 -5.34 -8.24
C THR A 76 -11.33 -5.39 -9.77
N THR A 77 -12.52 -5.46 -10.37
CA THR A 77 -12.68 -5.43 -11.83
C THR A 77 -13.09 -4.02 -12.28
N ILE A 78 -12.30 -3.42 -13.15
CA ILE A 78 -12.53 -2.09 -13.71
C ILE A 78 -13.25 -2.24 -15.05
N ALA A 79 -14.52 -1.82 -15.12
CA ALA A 79 -15.39 -1.91 -16.30
C ALA A 79 -15.83 -0.53 -16.85
N THR A 80 -14.95 0.47 -16.76
CA THR A 80 -15.23 1.85 -17.15
C THR A 80 -14.19 2.37 -18.14
N LYS A 81 -14.66 3.21 -19.08
CA LYS A 81 -13.79 3.91 -20.04
C LYS A 81 -13.24 5.22 -19.48
N ASP A 82 -13.71 5.68 -18.34
CA ASP A 82 -13.32 6.97 -17.79
C ASP A 82 -11.95 6.86 -17.09
N ASP A 83 -10.94 7.52 -17.66
CA ASP A 83 -9.57 7.51 -17.16
C ASP A 83 -9.49 8.02 -15.71
N ALA A 84 -10.32 8.99 -15.33
CA ALA A 84 -10.34 9.52 -13.97
C ALA A 84 -10.84 8.47 -12.96
N GLN A 85 -11.85 7.68 -13.33
CA GLN A 85 -12.32 6.57 -12.51
C GLN A 85 -11.28 5.44 -12.42
N ILE A 86 -10.60 5.10 -13.53
CA ILE A 86 -9.55 4.08 -13.52
C ILE A 86 -8.44 4.49 -12.54
N LYS A 87 -7.93 5.72 -12.67
CA LYS A 87 -6.89 6.27 -11.79
C LYS A 87 -7.33 6.26 -10.33
N ARG A 88 -8.56 6.69 -10.04
CA ARG A 88 -9.14 6.68 -8.70
C ARG A 88 -9.19 5.27 -8.10
N ILE A 89 -9.64 4.28 -8.87
CA ILE A 89 -9.75 2.90 -8.38
C ILE A 89 -8.36 2.36 -8.04
N ILE A 90 -7.38 2.52 -8.94
CA ILE A 90 -6.01 2.08 -8.69
C ILE A 90 -5.42 2.79 -7.46
N ALA A 91 -5.58 4.13 -7.37
CA ALA A 91 -5.11 4.93 -6.24
C ALA A 91 -5.70 4.46 -4.90
N ASN A 92 -7.01 4.18 -4.86
CA ASN A 92 -7.69 3.68 -3.67
C ASN A 92 -7.17 2.30 -3.26
N GLU A 93 -7.00 1.36 -4.20
CA GLU A 93 -6.49 0.02 -3.89
C GLU A 93 -5.06 0.07 -3.32
N MET A 94 -4.22 0.98 -3.85
CA MET A 94 -2.88 1.25 -3.33
C MET A 94 -2.92 1.88 -1.93
N TYR A 95 -3.75 2.90 -1.73
CA TYR A 95 -3.96 3.55 -0.44
C TYR A 95 -4.43 2.55 0.63
N ASP A 96 -5.45 1.77 0.31
CA ASP A 96 -6.03 0.78 1.21
C ASP A 96 -4.99 -0.27 1.60
N CYS A 97 -4.20 -0.77 0.65
CA CYS A 97 -3.12 -1.72 0.93
C CYS A 97 -2.10 -1.17 1.93
N TRP A 98 -1.63 0.06 1.71
CA TRP A 98 -0.66 0.71 2.59
C TRP A 98 -1.22 0.93 3.99
N TRP A 99 -2.43 1.48 4.07
CA TRP A 99 -3.12 1.74 5.32
C TRP A 99 -3.39 0.44 6.09
N MET A 100 -3.97 -0.57 5.44
CA MET A 100 -4.29 -1.86 6.04
C MET A 100 -3.08 -2.54 6.67
N LEU A 101 -1.90 -2.36 6.09
CA LEU A 101 -0.68 -3.01 6.56
C LEU A 101 0.18 -2.09 7.44
N GLY A 102 -0.44 -1.04 8.01
CA GLY A 102 0.16 -0.21 9.05
C GLY A 102 1.22 0.77 8.52
N GLU A 103 1.15 1.12 7.23
CA GLU A 103 1.98 2.16 6.59
C GLU A 103 3.49 1.91 6.75
N GLY A 104 3.90 0.65 6.88
CA GLY A 104 5.28 0.25 7.17
C GLY A 104 5.77 0.56 8.59
N LYS A 105 4.98 1.27 9.41
CA LYS A 105 5.33 1.65 10.79
C LYS A 105 5.15 0.51 11.81
N VAL A 106 4.58 -0.61 11.38
CA VAL A 106 4.18 -1.72 12.25
C VAL A 106 4.82 -3.01 11.76
N ASP A 107 5.71 -3.61 12.56
CA ASP A 107 6.24 -4.96 12.27
C ASP A 107 5.22 -6.03 12.70
N PHE A 108 4.22 -6.26 11.83
CA PHE A 108 3.25 -7.34 12.02
C PHE A 108 3.77 -8.70 11.55
N ILE A 109 4.89 -8.72 10.81
CA ILE A 109 5.48 -9.97 10.31
C ILE A 109 6.10 -10.71 11.49
N GLY A 110 6.90 -10.00 12.30
CA GLY A 110 7.58 -10.52 13.49
C GLY A 110 8.61 -11.59 13.16
N ASP A 111 9.50 -11.91 14.10
CA ASP A 111 10.64 -12.83 13.85
C ASP A 111 10.24 -14.20 13.27
N SER A 112 9.09 -14.76 13.68
CA SER A 112 8.60 -16.00 13.07
C SER A 112 8.09 -15.81 11.66
N GLY A 113 7.42 -14.69 11.36
CA GLY A 113 6.92 -14.44 10.01
C GLY A 113 8.12 -14.32 9.06
N TRP A 114 9.15 -13.60 9.47
CA TRP A 114 10.40 -13.51 8.74
C TRP A 114 11.06 -14.89 8.57
N LYS A 115 11.11 -15.73 9.62
CA LYS A 115 11.68 -17.08 9.52
C LYS A 115 10.86 -18.07 8.67
N ASN A 116 9.54 -18.01 8.74
CA ASN A 116 8.66 -19.01 8.14
C ASN A 116 8.20 -18.63 6.73
N TRP A 117 8.00 -17.33 6.47
CA TRP A 117 7.51 -16.80 5.20
C TRP A 117 8.58 -16.02 4.45
N GLY A 118 9.64 -15.61 5.14
CA GLY A 118 10.74 -14.87 4.54
C GLY A 118 11.47 -15.70 3.52
N ILE A 119 11.56 -15.16 2.32
CA ILE A 119 12.35 -15.70 1.23
C ILE A 119 13.79 -15.25 1.46
N PRO A 120 14.78 -16.15 1.47
CA PRO A 120 16.17 -15.75 1.45
C PRO A 120 16.43 -15.07 0.10
N VAL A 121 16.55 -13.74 0.11
CA VAL A 121 16.95 -12.97 -1.06
C VAL A 121 18.44 -12.76 -0.97
N ALA A 122 19.21 -13.00 -2.02
CA ALA A 122 20.64 -12.78 -1.94
C ALA A 122 20.92 -11.30 -1.55
N GLY A 123 21.54 -11.08 -0.38
CA GLY A 123 21.87 -9.74 0.14
C GLY A 123 20.84 -9.11 1.10
N ALA A 124 19.59 -9.57 1.15
CA ALA A 124 18.64 -9.23 2.22
C ALA A 124 18.42 -10.48 3.07
N SER A 125 18.34 -10.36 4.39
CA SER A 125 18.22 -11.58 5.19
C SER A 125 16.92 -12.33 4.86
N GLN A 126 15.78 -11.62 4.70
CA GLN A 126 14.46 -12.20 4.43
C GLN A 126 13.52 -11.17 3.74
N ALA A 127 12.69 -11.60 2.78
CA ALA A 127 11.63 -10.78 2.19
C ALA A 127 10.25 -11.47 2.28
N VAL A 128 9.19 -10.71 2.55
CA VAL A 128 7.81 -11.18 2.67
C VAL A 128 6.92 -10.31 1.78
N CYS A 129 6.10 -10.96 0.96
CA CYS A 129 5.11 -10.30 0.13
C CYS A 129 3.69 -10.56 0.59
N VAL A 130 2.86 -9.53 0.53
CA VAL A 130 1.42 -9.60 0.74
C VAL A 130 0.72 -8.98 -0.46
N ILE A 131 -0.11 -9.76 -1.15
CA ILE A 131 -0.99 -9.23 -2.20
C ILE A 131 -2.26 -8.72 -1.54
N CYS A 132 -2.40 -7.39 -1.46
CA CYS A 132 -3.57 -6.74 -0.92
C CYS A 132 -4.76 -6.82 -1.88
N SER A 133 -4.50 -6.59 -3.16
CA SER A 133 -5.54 -6.62 -4.18
C SER A 133 -5.01 -6.99 -5.56
N THR A 134 -5.92 -7.51 -6.39
CA THR A 134 -5.70 -7.72 -7.81
C THR A 134 -6.69 -6.86 -8.60
N ILE A 135 -6.18 -6.14 -9.58
CA ILE A 135 -6.91 -5.22 -10.44
C ILE A 135 -7.01 -5.86 -11.81
N LYS A 136 -8.23 -6.18 -12.24
CA LYS A 136 -8.54 -6.75 -13.55
C LYS A 136 -9.20 -5.71 -14.43
N PHE A 137 -8.82 -5.64 -15.70
CA PHE A 137 -9.43 -4.72 -16.65
C PHE A 137 -10.41 -5.47 -17.56
N ASP A 138 -11.69 -5.08 -17.52
CA ASP A 138 -12.69 -5.55 -18.48
C ASP A 138 -12.38 -5.01 -19.88
N GLU A 139 -12.90 -5.65 -20.93
CA GLU A 139 -12.68 -5.28 -22.33
C GLU A 139 -12.99 -3.81 -22.63
N LYS A 140 -13.91 -3.20 -21.88
CA LYS A 140 -14.25 -1.77 -22.01
C LYS A 140 -13.11 -0.84 -21.58
N SER A 141 -12.25 -1.28 -20.67
CA SER A 141 -11.23 -0.48 -20.01
C SER A 141 -9.84 -0.66 -20.62
N LYS A 142 -9.64 -1.69 -21.47
CA LYS A 142 -8.37 -2.04 -22.12
C LYS A 142 -7.95 -1.05 -23.23
N GLY A 143 -6.70 -1.17 -23.69
CA GLY A 143 -6.16 -0.41 -24.83
C GLY A 143 -5.65 0.99 -24.51
N LYS A 144 -5.35 1.27 -23.24
CA LYS A 144 -4.92 2.58 -22.74
C LYS A 144 -3.68 2.48 -21.85
N GLU A 145 -2.87 3.53 -21.89
CA GLU A 145 -1.80 3.77 -20.92
C GLU A 145 -2.24 4.86 -19.92
N ILE A 146 -2.22 4.54 -18.63
CA ILE A 146 -2.71 5.42 -17.56
C ILE A 146 -1.53 5.98 -16.76
N GLU A 147 -1.41 7.30 -16.75
CA GLU A 147 -0.43 8.02 -15.91
C GLU A 147 -1.04 8.31 -14.52
N LEU A 148 -0.51 7.65 -13.48
CA LEU A 148 -0.97 7.77 -12.10
C LEU A 148 -0.34 8.94 -11.33
N LEU A 149 0.89 9.34 -11.66
CA LEU A 149 1.65 10.29 -10.84
C LEU A 149 0.92 11.62 -10.65
N LYS A 150 0.49 12.22 -11.76
CA LYS A 150 -0.30 13.46 -11.73
C LYS A 150 -1.59 13.30 -10.93
N TYR A 151 -2.21 12.12 -10.95
CA TYR A 151 -3.40 11.86 -10.15
C TYR A 151 -3.07 11.88 -8.66
N PHE A 152 -1.95 11.26 -8.26
CA PHE A 152 -1.50 11.26 -6.87
C PHE A 152 -1.14 12.65 -6.35
N GLU A 153 -0.60 13.51 -7.21
CA GLU A 153 -0.26 14.92 -6.90
C GLU A 153 -1.50 15.80 -6.70
N GLU A 154 -2.55 15.59 -7.49
CA GLU A 154 -3.69 16.52 -7.58
C GLU A 154 -4.92 16.09 -6.77
N ASN A 155 -4.98 14.84 -6.31
CA ASN A 155 -6.19 14.28 -5.68
C ASN A 155 -5.92 13.86 -4.23
N ASN A 156 -6.90 14.14 -3.38
CA ASN A 156 -6.87 13.79 -1.96
C ASN A 156 -7.19 12.32 -1.73
N ILE A 157 -6.61 11.76 -0.67
CA ILE A 157 -6.96 10.42 -0.18
C ILE A 157 -8.43 10.39 0.30
N PRO A 158 -9.08 9.21 0.34
CA PRO A 158 -10.46 9.10 0.81
C PRO A 158 -10.61 9.60 2.25
N GLY A 159 -11.44 10.63 2.45
CA GLY A 159 -11.72 11.18 3.78
C GLY A 159 -10.62 12.03 4.40
N GLY A 160 -9.57 12.39 3.65
CA GLY A 160 -8.47 13.23 4.11
C GLY A 160 -8.27 14.51 3.29
N ASP A 161 -7.48 15.43 3.84
CA ASP A 161 -7.17 16.74 3.22
C ASP A 161 -5.81 16.77 2.51
N ILE A 162 -5.05 15.67 2.58
CA ILE A 162 -3.74 15.49 1.94
C ILE A 162 -3.86 14.66 0.67
N THR A 163 -2.92 14.88 -0.26
CA THR A 163 -2.90 14.16 -1.54
C THR A 163 -2.38 12.74 -1.38
N TYR A 164 -2.62 11.84 -2.35
CA TYR A 164 -2.01 10.50 -2.31
C TYR A 164 -0.48 10.59 -2.25
N LEU A 165 0.11 11.51 -3.01
CA LEU A 165 1.55 11.69 -3.02
C LEU A 165 2.06 12.12 -1.64
N GLU A 166 1.41 13.10 -1.01
CA GLU A 166 1.76 13.56 0.33
C GLU A 166 1.61 12.41 1.35
N TYR A 167 0.53 11.63 1.27
CA TYR A 167 0.31 10.48 2.13
C TYR A 167 1.39 9.39 1.95
N PHE A 168 1.66 8.95 0.72
CA PHE A 168 2.66 7.93 0.44
C PHE A 168 4.10 8.38 0.72
N SER A 169 4.37 9.69 0.66
CA SER A 169 5.66 10.25 1.04
C SER A 169 5.81 10.48 2.54
N GLY A 170 4.81 10.18 3.36
CA GLY A 170 4.86 10.39 4.80
C GLY A 170 4.81 11.88 5.20
N GLY A 171 4.21 12.72 4.35
CA GLY A 171 4.02 14.15 4.59
C GLY A 171 5.24 15.03 4.28
N THR A 172 6.33 14.46 3.75
CA THR A 172 7.59 15.21 3.63
C THR A 172 7.79 15.97 2.32
N GLU A 173 7.05 15.73 1.22
CA GLU A 173 7.13 16.59 0.01
C GLU A 173 5.84 16.62 -0.83
N THR A 174 5.47 17.81 -1.34
CA THR A 174 4.29 18.01 -2.20
C THR A 174 4.61 18.11 -3.70
N LYS A 175 5.90 18.08 -4.09
CA LYS A 175 6.31 18.22 -5.49
C LYS A 175 7.50 17.33 -5.78
N LEU A 176 7.25 16.22 -6.45
CA LEU A 176 8.32 15.39 -6.98
C LEU A 176 9.10 16.16 -8.04
N GLU A 177 10.42 15.97 -8.07
CA GLU A 177 11.21 16.47 -9.20
C GLU A 177 10.71 15.79 -10.49
N PRO A 178 10.64 16.52 -11.63
CA PRO A 178 10.03 16.08 -12.89
C PRO A 178 10.72 14.89 -13.59
N GLN A 179 11.66 14.21 -12.92
CA GLN A 179 12.37 13.04 -13.41
C GLN A 179 11.88 11.73 -12.80
N LEU A 180 11.04 11.77 -11.77
CA LEU A 180 10.29 10.60 -11.34
C LEU A 180 9.20 10.32 -12.38
N ARG A 181 9.42 9.34 -13.24
CA ARG A 181 8.41 8.85 -14.17
C ARG A 181 7.87 7.55 -13.60
N LEU A 182 6.67 7.59 -13.02
CA LEU A 182 5.90 6.36 -12.86
C LEU A 182 5.68 5.75 -14.24
N GLU A 183 5.83 4.43 -14.33
CA GLU A 183 5.56 3.69 -15.55
C GLU A 183 4.06 3.79 -15.75
N LYS A 184 3.66 4.03 -17.00
CA LYS A 184 2.23 4.12 -17.27
C LYS A 184 1.64 2.73 -17.10
N VAL A 185 0.47 2.68 -16.47
CA VAL A 185 -0.26 1.43 -16.31
C VAL A 185 -0.89 1.07 -17.66
N ASP A 186 -0.46 -0.05 -18.25
CA ASP A 186 -1.03 -0.60 -19.47
C ASP A 186 -2.27 -1.43 -19.13
N THR A 187 -3.44 -0.87 -19.40
CA THR A 187 -4.74 -1.50 -19.14
C THR A 187 -4.98 -2.82 -19.89
N ASN A 188 -4.08 -3.22 -20.81
CA ASN A 188 -4.12 -4.56 -21.41
C ASN A 188 -3.62 -5.67 -20.46
N LYS A 189 -2.97 -5.30 -19.35
CA LYS A 189 -2.47 -6.22 -18.32
C LYS A 189 -3.29 -6.08 -17.06
N ASP A 190 -3.48 -7.19 -16.36
CA ASP A 190 -3.98 -7.18 -14.98
C ASP A 190 -2.82 -6.84 -14.03
N TYR A 191 -3.13 -6.27 -12.87
CA TYR A 191 -2.12 -5.81 -11.91
C TYR A 191 -2.39 -6.35 -10.50
N ALA A 192 -1.36 -6.41 -9.67
CA ALA A 192 -1.42 -6.67 -8.24
C ALA A 192 -0.90 -5.47 -7.46
N VAL A 193 -1.60 -5.12 -6.38
CA VAL A 193 -1.10 -4.21 -5.36
C VAL A 193 -0.45 -5.03 -4.26
N ILE A 194 0.86 -4.87 -4.12
CA ILE A 194 1.71 -5.68 -3.27
C ILE A 194 2.31 -4.80 -2.17
N PHE A 195 2.25 -5.29 -0.95
CA PHE A 195 3.05 -4.81 0.15
C PHE A 195 4.23 -5.74 0.37
N LEU A 196 5.42 -5.19 0.26
CA LEU A 196 6.67 -5.91 0.37
C LEU A 196 7.37 -5.50 1.65
N GLY A 197 7.58 -6.43 2.57
CA GLY A 197 8.46 -6.27 3.71
C GLY A 197 9.82 -6.91 3.44
N MET A 198 10.90 -6.25 3.83
CA MET A 198 12.27 -6.77 3.75
C MET A 198 12.99 -6.55 5.07
N LYS A 199 13.65 -7.61 5.58
CA LYS A 199 14.41 -7.58 6.82
C LYS A 199 15.88 -7.90 6.55
N GLY A 200 16.75 -7.09 7.15
CA GLY A 200 18.21 -7.24 7.19
C GLY A 200 18.94 -6.96 5.87
N GLY A 201 20.21 -6.57 5.97
CA GLY A 201 21.06 -6.15 4.85
C GLY A 201 21.30 -4.64 4.84
N ASN A 202 22.39 -4.21 4.18
CA ASN A 202 22.61 -2.79 3.93
C ASN A 202 21.58 -2.34 2.88
N VAL A 203 20.71 -1.39 3.26
CA VAL A 203 19.64 -0.84 2.40
C VAL A 203 20.18 -0.46 1.01
N GLY A 204 21.41 0.06 0.93
CA GLY A 204 22.05 0.41 -0.35
C GLY A 204 22.34 -0.79 -1.27
N GLU A 205 22.74 -1.95 -0.72
CA GLU A 205 22.96 -3.17 -1.51
C GLU A 205 21.64 -3.76 -2.01
N MET A 206 20.57 -3.57 -1.25
CA MET A 206 19.22 -4.02 -1.60
C MET A 206 18.68 -3.28 -2.82
N PHE A 207 18.73 -1.94 -2.79
CA PHE A 207 18.30 -1.11 -3.92
C PHE A 207 19.17 -1.32 -5.16
N ALA A 208 20.48 -1.51 -5.00
CA ALA A 208 21.37 -1.78 -6.14
C ALA A 208 20.99 -3.06 -6.93
N ARG A 209 20.37 -4.06 -6.27
CA ARG A 209 20.04 -5.35 -6.91
C ARG A 209 18.66 -5.42 -7.55
N TRP A 210 17.67 -4.72 -7.00
CA TRP A 210 16.30 -4.69 -7.55
C TRP A 210 16.17 -3.83 -8.83
N GLY A 211 17.27 -3.48 -9.49
CA GLY A 211 17.24 -2.62 -10.67
C GLY A 211 16.99 -1.14 -10.36
N PHE A 212 16.71 -0.77 -9.10
CA PHE A 212 16.67 0.62 -8.64
C PHE A 212 18.03 1.32 -8.74
N GLY A 213 19.08 0.60 -9.13
CA GLY A 213 20.35 1.13 -9.57
C GLY A 213 20.87 2.18 -8.60
N ALA A 214 21.70 1.75 -7.64
CA ALA A 214 22.79 2.63 -7.28
C ALA A 214 23.41 3.08 -8.61
N VAL A 215 23.32 4.37 -8.93
CA VAL A 215 24.02 4.95 -10.07
C VAL A 215 25.50 4.91 -9.70
N THR A 216 26.04 3.71 -9.75
CA THR A 216 27.45 3.40 -9.58
C THR A 216 27.86 2.88 -10.94
N SER A 217 28.31 3.84 -11.73
CA SER A 217 28.87 3.70 -13.06
C SER A 217 29.86 2.55 -13.16
N ALA A 218 29.47 1.44 -13.78
CA ALA A 218 30.38 0.50 -14.42
C ALA A 218 29.61 -0.49 -15.33
N GLY A 219 28.97 0.02 -16.39
CA GLY A 219 28.35 -0.82 -17.44
C GLY A 219 27.60 0.01 -18.46
N PRO A 220 27.96 0.00 -19.76
CA PRO A 220 27.48 0.98 -20.72
C PRO A 220 26.21 0.49 -21.44
N ALA A 221 25.04 0.54 -20.82
CA ALA A 221 23.76 0.40 -21.54
C ALA A 221 22.50 0.76 -20.71
N ALA A 222 22.45 1.93 -20.06
CA ALA A 222 21.21 2.67 -19.77
C ALA A 222 21.59 3.96 -19.04
N GLY A 223 21.49 5.09 -19.73
CA GLY A 223 21.93 6.39 -19.23
C GLY A 223 20.95 7.00 -18.24
N PHE A 224 21.28 6.91 -16.96
CA PHE A 224 20.94 7.94 -15.97
C PHE A 224 22.24 8.35 -15.28
N THR A 225 22.72 9.56 -15.57
CA THR A 225 23.91 10.10 -14.91
C THR A 225 23.47 10.83 -13.64
N ILE A 226 24.03 10.44 -12.48
CA ILE A 226 24.14 11.33 -11.31
C ILE A 226 25.00 12.51 -11.75
N LYS A 227 24.38 13.49 -12.39
CA LYS A 227 24.93 14.84 -12.52
C LYS A 227 24.05 15.87 -11.80
N MET A 228 22.94 15.44 -11.21
CA MET A 228 21.95 16.35 -10.64
C MET A 228 21.99 16.45 -9.11
N LEU A 229 22.54 15.47 -8.39
CA LEU A 229 22.75 15.55 -6.94
C LEU A 229 23.96 16.41 -6.52
N LEU A 230 24.72 16.96 -7.47
CA LEU A 230 25.94 17.74 -7.20
C LEU A 230 25.79 19.26 -7.36
N LYS A 231 24.60 19.77 -7.70
CA LYS A 231 24.37 21.23 -7.84
C LYS A 231 23.72 21.90 -6.65
N VAL A 232 23.23 21.14 -5.66
CA VAL A 232 22.74 21.69 -4.41
C VAL A 232 23.83 21.53 -3.33
N GLY A 233 24.69 22.54 -3.20
CA GLY A 233 25.23 22.89 -1.88
C GLY A 233 26.58 22.33 -1.39
N LEU A 234 27.51 21.84 -2.21
CA LEU A 234 28.87 21.50 -1.72
C LEU A 234 29.96 22.40 -2.34
N LYS A 235 30.17 23.59 -1.76
CA LYS A 235 31.32 24.46 -2.06
C LYS A 235 32.55 24.20 -1.18
N THR A 236 32.52 23.20 -0.33
CA THR A 236 33.65 22.91 0.57
C THR A 236 33.76 21.42 0.78
N ILE A 237 34.65 20.75 0.03
CA ILE A 237 35.47 19.60 0.43
C ILE A 237 36.42 19.37 -0.76
N THR A 238 37.62 19.95 -0.64
CA THR A 238 38.74 19.73 -1.53
C THR A 238 39.50 18.49 -1.09
N LYS A 239 39.71 17.57 -2.05
CA LYS A 239 40.86 16.66 -2.18
C LYS A 239 41.26 15.81 -0.96
N VAL A 240 40.57 14.71 -0.70
CA VAL A 240 41.20 13.42 -0.29
C VAL A 240 40.27 12.26 -0.68
N GLY A 241 40.82 11.27 -1.40
CA GLY A 241 40.37 9.87 -1.44
C GLY A 241 38.88 9.58 -1.64
N GLY A 242 38.49 9.28 -2.89
CA GLY A 242 37.21 8.63 -3.19
C GLY A 242 37.09 7.29 -2.46
N TRP A 243 35.88 6.99 -1.97
CA TRP A 243 35.30 5.70 -1.51
C TRP A 243 34.16 5.90 -0.48
N VAL A 244 33.71 7.14 -0.16
CA VAL A 244 32.74 7.36 0.96
C VAL A 244 31.44 8.13 0.62
N THR A 245 31.27 8.74 -0.55
CA THR A 245 30.09 9.60 -0.81
C THR A 245 28.92 8.88 -1.47
N PHE A 246 28.32 7.94 -0.74
CA PHE A 246 26.87 7.65 -0.82
C PHE A 246 26.28 7.34 0.57
N ALA A 247 27.14 7.04 1.56
CA ALA A 247 26.75 6.96 2.97
C ALA A 247 26.47 8.34 3.60
N LEU A 248 26.87 9.44 2.96
CA LEU A 248 26.79 10.80 3.55
C LEU A 248 25.50 11.59 3.24
N ALA A 249 24.56 11.05 2.47
CA ALA A 249 23.17 11.52 2.52
C ALA A 249 22.35 10.79 3.60
N VAL A 250 22.87 9.66 4.12
CA VAL A 250 22.22 8.81 5.13
C VAL A 250 22.73 9.13 6.55
N ALA A 251 23.93 9.72 6.69
CA ALA A 251 24.55 9.97 7.99
C ALA A 251 24.28 11.37 8.59
N GLU A 252 23.94 12.39 7.78
CA GLU A 252 23.71 13.76 8.29
C GLU A 252 22.21 14.12 8.47
N LEU A 253 21.30 13.29 7.97
CA LEU A 253 19.87 13.38 8.29
C LEU A 253 19.55 12.34 9.35
N GLY A 254 19.65 12.73 10.62
CA GLY A 254 19.39 11.85 11.75
C GLY A 254 18.07 11.08 11.61
N GLY A 255 18.17 9.76 11.51
CA GLY A 255 17.12 8.82 11.93
C GLY A 255 15.94 8.56 11.00
N HIS A 256 15.78 9.27 9.88
CA HIS A 256 14.64 9.05 8.98
C HIS A 256 15.09 9.01 7.52
N ILE A 257 15.22 7.79 6.96
CA ILE A 257 15.32 7.60 5.51
C ILE A 257 13.91 7.77 4.96
N THR A 258 13.47 9.01 4.75
CA THR A 258 12.25 9.29 3.98
C THR A 258 12.59 9.33 2.50
N ASN A 259 12.06 8.34 1.78
CA ASN A 259 11.59 8.42 0.39
C ASN A 259 12.53 9.04 -0.65
N LEU A 260 13.40 8.24 -1.26
CA LEU A 260 13.99 8.52 -2.58
C LEU A 260 14.52 7.20 -3.16
N ILE A 261 13.65 6.42 -3.79
CA ILE A 261 13.70 6.01 -5.21
C ILE A 261 12.37 5.28 -5.45
N ILE A 262 11.41 6.00 -6.02
CA ILE A 262 10.24 5.38 -6.64
C ILE A 262 10.75 4.92 -8.02
N ASP A 263 11.15 3.64 -8.12
CA ASP A 263 11.02 2.96 -9.41
C ASP A 263 9.55 3.07 -9.79
N SER A 264 9.34 3.10 -11.09
CA SER A 264 8.16 3.42 -11.83
C SER A 264 6.84 2.73 -11.37
N ASN A 265 6.95 1.73 -10.50
CA ASN A 265 5.88 0.91 -9.96
C ASN A 265 5.75 0.95 -8.40
N THR A 266 6.61 1.69 -7.68
CA THR A 266 6.63 1.74 -6.20
C THR A 266 6.03 3.05 -5.69
N ALA A 267 4.89 3.02 -5.00
CA ALA A 267 4.25 4.25 -4.54
C ALA A 267 4.81 4.79 -3.22
N SER A 268 5.26 3.93 -2.30
CA SER A 268 5.73 4.35 -0.97
C SER A 268 6.81 3.41 -0.46
N ILE A 269 7.76 3.94 0.30
CA ILE A 269 8.77 3.16 1.02
C ILE A 269 8.91 3.71 2.44
N TYR A 270 8.90 2.82 3.43
CA TYR A 270 9.21 3.16 4.82
C TYR A 270 10.31 2.25 5.35
N CYS A 271 11.37 2.82 5.92
CA CYS A 271 12.45 2.07 6.56
C CYS A 271 12.65 2.56 7.99
N ASP A 272 12.57 1.66 8.97
CA ASP A 272 12.67 1.97 10.40
C ASP A 272 14.13 2.12 10.90
N GLY A 273 15.09 2.31 9.99
CA GLY A 273 16.51 2.27 10.32
C GLY A 273 17.00 0.88 10.74
N ASN A 274 18.26 0.81 11.17
CA ASN A 274 19.21 -0.34 11.13
C ASN A 274 18.74 -1.78 11.48
N GLN A 275 17.53 -2.02 12.01
CA GLN A 275 17.07 -3.38 12.37
C GLN A 275 15.57 -3.70 12.12
N GLY A 276 14.69 -2.71 11.91
CA GLY A 276 13.23 -2.93 11.78
C GLY A 276 12.75 -3.37 10.39
N GLY A 277 13.64 -3.34 9.40
CA GLY A 277 13.32 -3.66 8.01
C GLY A 277 12.82 -2.46 7.20
N CYS A 278 12.61 -2.69 5.91
CA CYS A 278 12.03 -1.75 4.96
C CYS A 278 10.75 -2.32 4.38
N TYR A 279 9.74 -1.49 4.23
CA TYR A 279 8.45 -1.81 3.66
C TYR A 279 8.22 -0.98 2.42
N ALA A 280 7.68 -1.57 1.36
CA ALA A 280 7.38 -0.90 0.11
C ALA A 280 5.99 -1.27 -0.38
N LEU A 281 5.31 -0.30 -0.99
CA LEU A 281 4.05 -0.50 -1.71
C LEU A 281 4.32 -0.50 -3.22
N ILE A 282 3.96 -1.57 -3.90
CA ILE A 282 4.28 -1.80 -5.31
C ILE A 282 2.99 -2.13 -6.08
N LEU A 283 2.83 -1.52 -7.25
CA LEU A 283 1.83 -1.90 -8.25
C LEU A 283 2.54 -2.62 -9.39
N THR A 284 2.32 -3.92 -9.56
CA THR A 284 3.04 -4.72 -10.56
C THR A 284 2.07 -5.50 -11.46
N PRO A 285 2.41 -5.76 -12.74
CA PRO A 285 1.62 -6.67 -13.57
C PRO A 285 1.45 -8.05 -12.92
N LEU A 286 0.25 -8.62 -13.03
CA LEU A 286 -0.12 -9.95 -12.53
C LEU A 286 0.34 -11.07 -13.50
N ASP A 287 1.53 -10.93 -14.08
CA ASP A 287 2.15 -11.99 -14.86
C ASP A 287 3.20 -12.74 -14.02
N ALA A 288 3.55 -13.95 -14.46
CA ALA A 288 4.48 -14.79 -13.71
C ALA A 288 5.85 -14.13 -13.53
N GLU A 289 6.26 -13.27 -14.47
CA GLU A 289 7.52 -12.56 -14.40
C GLU A 289 7.47 -11.44 -13.35
N GLY A 290 6.46 -10.58 -13.38
CA GLY A 290 6.26 -9.51 -12.40
C GLY A 290 6.06 -10.04 -10.98
N LEU A 291 5.32 -11.13 -10.82
CA LEU A 291 5.15 -11.78 -9.52
C LEU A 291 6.42 -12.51 -9.07
N GLN A 292 7.15 -13.20 -9.95
CA GLN A 292 8.40 -13.88 -9.53
C GLN A 292 9.55 -12.91 -9.25
N GLN A 293 9.63 -11.80 -9.98
CA GLN A 293 10.64 -10.78 -9.73
C GLN A 293 10.44 -10.14 -8.35
N ASN A 294 9.19 -9.86 -7.98
CA ASN A 294 8.88 -9.13 -6.76
C ASN A 294 8.57 -10.05 -5.57
N CYS A 295 8.03 -11.26 -5.81
CA CYS A 295 7.43 -12.13 -4.81
C CYS A 295 7.54 -13.63 -5.15
N GLN A 296 8.73 -14.22 -4.99
CA GLN A 296 8.98 -15.64 -5.33
C GLN A 296 8.18 -16.66 -4.50
N ASN A 297 7.77 -16.31 -3.29
CA ASN A 297 6.82 -17.08 -2.47
C ASN A 297 5.71 -16.13 -2.02
N ILE A 298 4.62 -16.11 -2.76
CA ILE A 298 3.39 -15.44 -2.35
C ILE A 298 2.80 -16.28 -1.21
N ALA A 299 3.05 -15.88 0.03
CA ALA A 299 2.15 -16.24 1.09
C ALA A 299 0.87 -15.42 0.85
N SER A 300 -0.09 -15.97 0.10
CA SER A 300 -1.43 -15.40 0.14
C SER A 300 -1.84 -15.49 1.60
N ILE A 301 -2.12 -14.34 2.22
CA ILE A 301 -2.60 -14.33 3.60
C ILE A 301 -3.83 -15.25 3.65
N PRO A 302 -3.87 -16.24 4.56
CA PRO A 302 -4.91 -17.27 4.59
C PRO A 302 -6.32 -16.72 4.76
#